data_AF-A0A1H6YJY5-F1
#
_entry.id   AF-A0A1H6YJY5-F1
#
_cell.length_a   1.000
_cell.length_b   1.000
_cell.length_c   1.000
_cell.angle_alpha   90.00
_cell.angle_beta   90.00
_cell.angle_gamma   90.00
#
_symmetry.space_group_name_H-M   'P 1'
#
loop_
_entity.id
_entity.type
_entity.pdbx_description
1 polymer ?
#
loop_
_entity_poly.entity_id
_entity_poly.type
_entity_poly.pdbx_seq_one_letter_code
_entity_poly.pdbx_strand_id
1 'polypeptide(L)'
;MQFTLEQEPAIRSQARILKLIAFAGTGKTTTLVGYSQARPQARILYLCYNKSVEVAAKQKFPLNVTCKTAHGLAYGAIGKQYKHKLGNLRLTDIARAINSQ
;
A
#
# COMPACT_ATOMS: atom_id res chain seq x y z
N MET A 1 -21.01 10.17 -0.78
CA MET A 1 -21.07 8.70 -1.01
C MET A 1 -21.99 8.12 0.03
N GLN A 2 -22.92 7.26 -0.37
CA GLN A 2 -23.78 6.51 0.56
C GLN A 2 -23.17 5.12 0.75
N PHE A 3 -22.89 4.73 2.00
CA PHE A 3 -22.34 3.42 2.34
C PHE A 3 -23.47 2.47 2.74
N THR A 4 -23.27 1.16 2.55
CA THR A 4 -24.28 0.15 2.92
C THR A 4 -24.29 -0.11 4.43
N LEU A 5 -25.34 -0.78 4.92
CA LEU A 5 -25.47 -1.16 6.33
C LEU A 5 -24.33 -2.09 6.79
N GLU A 6 -23.74 -2.87 5.89
CA GLU A 6 -22.61 -3.75 6.17
C GLU A 6 -21.27 -3.00 6.20
N GLN A 7 -21.15 -1.90 5.45
CA GLN A 7 -19.95 -1.07 5.40
C GLN A 7 -19.84 -0.11 6.59
N GLU A 8 -20.98 0.40 7.08
CA GLU A 8 -21.02 1.41 8.13
C GLU A 8 -20.35 0.99 9.44
N PRO A 9 -20.54 -0.25 9.97
CA PRO A 9 -19.88 -0.71 11.17
C PRO A 9 -18.35 -0.72 11.02
N ALA A 10 -17.85 -1.10 9.84
CA ALA A 10 -16.43 -1.07 9.55
C ALA A 10 -15.88 0.35 9.57
N ILE A 11 -16.58 1.29 8.92
CA ILE A 11 -16.20 2.70 8.82
C ILE A 11 -16.17 3.37 10.19
N ARG A 12 -17.19 3.13 11.03
CA ARG A 12 -17.31 3.76 12.36
C ARG A 12 -16.53 3.07 13.47
N SER A 13 -16.04 1.86 13.25
CA SER A 13 -15.39 1.06 14.29
C SER A 13 -14.22 1.78 14.97
N GLN A 14 -14.22 1.81 16.30
CA GLN A 14 -13.10 2.32 17.11
C GLN A 14 -12.18 1.19 17.61
N ALA A 15 -12.39 -0.04 17.13
CA ALA A 15 -11.55 -1.17 17.54
C ALA A 15 -10.09 -0.95 17.14
N ARG A 16 -9.17 -1.30 18.03
CA ARG A 16 -7.72 -1.25 17.74
C ARG A 16 -7.34 -2.15 16.57
N ILE A 17 -7.97 -3.31 16.45
CA ILE A 17 -7.78 -4.27 15.35
C ILE A 17 -9.15 -4.60 14.77
N LEU A 18 -9.29 -4.45 13.46
CA LEU A 18 -10.51 -4.73 12.71
C LEU A 18 -10.17 -5.65 11.53
N LYS A 19 -10.88 -6.77 11.42
CA LYS A 19 -10.79 -7.67 10.27
C LYS A 19 -12.04 -7.51 9.40
N LEU A 20 -11.83 -7.16 8.13
CA LEU A 20 -12.91 -7.05 7.15
C LEU A 20 -12.83 -8.21 6.15
N ILE A 21 -13.87 -9.03 6.12
CA ILE A 21 -14.00 -10.13 5.16
C ILE A 21 -14.93 -9.63 4.05
N ALA A 22 -14.42 -9.61 2.82
CA ALA A 22 -15.13 -9.01 1.70
C ALA A 22 -14.74 -9.68 0.38
N PHE A 23 -15.74 -10.17 -0.35
CA PHE A 23 -15.57 -10.84 -1.64
C PHE A 23 -15.09 -9.89 -2.74
N ALA A 24 -14.69 -10.45 -3.88
CA ALA A 24 -14.36 -9.64 -5.06
C ALA A 24 -15.56 -8.73 -5.42
N GLY A 25 -15.29 -7.48 -5.80
CA GLY A 25 -16.35 -6.52 -6.17
C GLY A 25 -17.14 -5.88 -5.04
N THR A 26 -17.05 -6.33 -3.78
CA THR A 26 -17.92 -5.82 -2.69
C THR A 26 -17.45 -4.51 -2.03
N GLY A 27 -16.71 -3.67 -2.77
CA GLY A 27 -16.37 -2.32 -2.30
C GLY A 27 -15.29 -2.21 -1.22
N LYS A 28 -14.40 -3.20 -1.04
CA LYS A 28 -13.28 -3.16 -0.07
C LYS A 28 -12.55 -1.82 0.02
N THR A 29 -12.05 -1.34 -1.13
CA THR A 29 -11.32 -0.07 -1.19
C THR A 29 -12.23 1.11 -0.86
N THR A 30 -13.49 1.08 -1.30
CA THR A 30 -14.49 2.11 -1.00
C THR A 30 -14.79 2.19 0.50
N THR A 31 -14.93 1.04 1.18
CA THR A 31 -15.08 0.99 2.64
C THR A 31 -13.87 1.60 3.35
N LEU A 32 -12.64 1.31 2.89
CA LEU A 32 -11.42 1.89 3.48
C LEU A 32 -11.30 3.39 3.22
N VAL A 33 -11.77 3.89 2.07
CA VAL A 33 -11.87 5.33 1.80
C VAL A 33 -12.83 5.98 2.79
N GLY A 34 -14.03 5.41 2.98
CA GLY A 34 -14.98 5.89 3.99
C GLY A 34 -14.39 5.88 5.41
N TYR A 35 -13.68 4.81 5.79
CA TYR A 35 -12.98 4.71 7.06
C TYR A 35 -11.99 5.86 7.26
N SER A 36 -11.22 6.20 6.22
CA SER A 36 -10.26 7.30 6.29
C SER A 36 -10.91 8.69 6.34
N GLN A 37 -12.03 8.88 5.62
CA GLN A 37 -12.81 10.12 5.63
C GLN A 37 -13.45 10.39 6.98
N ALA A 38 -13.90 9.34 7.68
CA ALA A 38 -14.42 9.45 9.04
C ALA A 38 -13.34 9.82 10.09
N ARG A 39 -12.06 9.88 9.69
CA ARG A 39 -10.91 10.18 10.57
C ARG A 39 -10.00 11.25 9.95
N PRO A 40 -10.51 12.47 9.67
CA PRO A 40 -9.76 13.48 8.92
C PRO A 40 -8.47 13.93 9.62
N GLN A 41 -8.43 13.84 10.96
CA GLN A 41 -7.27 14.23 11.77
C GLN A 41 -6.25 13.10 11.97
N ALA A 42 -6.59 11.86 11.58
CA ALA A 42 -5.68 10.73 11.72
C ALA A 42 -4.70 10.67 10.55
N ARG A 43 -3.44 10.38 10.85
CA ARG A 43 -2.44 10.01 9.85
C ARG A 43 -2.54 8.52 9.56
N ILE A 44 -2.90 8.17 8.34
CA ILE A 44 -3.21 6.78 7.97
C ILE A 44 -2.19 6.28 6.95
N LEU A 45 -1.73 5.04 7.11
CA LEU A 45 -0.93 4.32 6.11
C LEU A 45 -1.80 3.25 5.46
N TYR A 46 -1.99 3.33 4.15
CA TYR A 46 -2.61 2.28 3.34
C TYR A 46 -1.51 1.47 2.63
N LEU A 47 -1.43 0.18 2.98
CA LEU A 47 -0.52 -0.77 2.32
C LEU A 47 -1.25 -1.58 1.25
N CYS A 48 -0.66 -1.63 0.07
CA CYS A 48 -1.19 -2.37 -1.07
C CYS A 48 -0.14 -3.28 -1.70
N TYR A 49 -0.61 -4.24 -2.50
CA TYR A 49 0.24 -5.30 -3.03
C TYR A 49 1.23 -4.79 -4.09
N ASN A 50 0.76 -4.01 -5.06
CA ASN A 50 1.55 -3.61 -6.22
C ASN A 50 1.42 -2.12 -6.55
N LYS A 51 2.28 -1.65 -7.47
CA LYS A 51 2.40 -0.23 -7.80
C LYS A 51 1.15 0.33 -8.49
N SER A 52 0.49 -0.44 -9.34
CA SER A 52 -0.73 0.02 -10.02
C SER A 52 -1.86 0.27 -9.02
N VAL A 53 -2.03 -0.60 -8.03
CA VAL A 53 -2.98 -0.39 -6.92
C VAL A 53 -2.58 0.82 -6.07
N GLU A 54 -1.29 1.04 -5.80
CA GLU A 54 -0.81 2.24 -5.09
C GLU A 54 -1.23 3.52 -5.81
N VAL A 55 -1.00 3.59 -7.13
CA VAL A 55 -1.33 4.75 -7.96
C VAL A 55 -2.84 4.99 -7.98
N ALA A 56 -3.63 3.94 -8.20
CA ALA A 56 -5.09 4.05 -8.18
C ALA A 56 -5.62 4.47 -6.81
N ALA A 57 -5.01 3.99 -5.71
CA ALA A 57 -5.40 4.36 -4.36
C ALA A 57 -5.12 5.85 -4.08
N LYS A 58 -3.98 6.39 -4.52
CA LYS A 58 -3.67 7.83 -4.34
C LYS A 58 -4.70 8.77 -4.96
N GLN A 59 -5.40 8.34 -6.01
CA GLN A 59 -6.47 9.14 -6.63
C GLN A 59 -7.80 9.07 -5.87
N LYS A 60 -7.97 8.09 -4.98
CA LYS A 60 -9.25 7.81 -4.29
C LYS A 60 -9.23 8.17 -2.81
N PHE A 61 -8.09 7.98 -2.14
CA PHE A 61 -7.97 8.24 -0.71
C PHE A 61 -7.75 9.73 -0.43
N PRO A 62 -8.26 10.24 0.71
CA PRO A 62 -8.04 11.63 1.15
C PRO A 62 -6.57 11.90 1.50
N LEU A 63 -6.21 13.19 1.59
CA LEU A 63 -4.84 13.67 1.79
C LEU A 63 -4.18 13.19 3.09
N ASN A 64 -4.97 12.81 4.10
CA ASN A 64 -4.46 12.28 5.37
C ASN A 64 -3.99 10.82 5.27
N VAL A 65 -4.09 10.19 4.09
CA VAL A 65 -3.69 8.80 3.84
C VAL A 65 -2.45 8.75 2.96
N THR A 66 -1.42 8.08 3.45
CA THR A 66 -0.24 7.72 2.66
C THR A 66 -0.44 6.32 2.07
N CYS A 67 -0.55 6.24 0.74
CA CYS A 67 -0.66 4.97 0.01
C CYS A 67 0.73 4.48 -0.44
N LYS A 68 1.12 3.26 -0.05
CA LYS A 68 2.40 2.63 -0.41
C LYS A 68 2.24 1.13 -0.68
N THR A 69 3.14 0.56 -1.47
CA THR A 69 3.41 -0.87 -1.39
C THR A 69 4.32 -1.18 -0.21
N ALA A 70 4.34 -2.44 0.26
CA ALA A 70 5.27 -2.87 1.31
C ALA A 70 6.74 -2.57 0.92
N HIS A 71 7.14 -2.94 -0.30
CA HIS A 71 8.46 -2.64 -0.85
C HIS A 71 8.73 -1.13 -0.96
N GLY A 72 7.73 -0.35 -1.40
CA GLY A 72 7.86 1.10 -1.52
C GLY A 72 8.03 1.78 -0.15
N LEU A 73 7.38 1.26 0.90
CA LEU A 73 7.57 1.72 2.27
C LEU A 73 8.99 1.39 2.75
N ALA A 74 9.41 0.12 2.61
CA ALA A 74 10.73 -0.34 3.04
C ALA A 74 11.87 0.40 2.32
N TYR A 75 11.73 0.64 1.01
CA TYR A 75 12.71 1.37 0.23
C TYR A 75 12.88 2.82 0.70
N GLY A 76 11.76 3.49 1.01
CA GLY A 76 11.78 4.85 1.55
C GLY A 76 12.42 4.94 2.94
N ALA A 77 12.20 3.94 3.80
CA ALA A 77 12.74 3.91 5.15
C ALA A 77 14.24 3.55 5.19
N ILE A 78 14.65 2.52 4.46
CA ILE A 78 15.99 1.91 4.59
C ILE A 78 16.64 1.67 3.21
N GLY A 79 15.86 1.23 2.21
CA GLY A 79 16.42 0.78 0.93
C GLY A 79 17.23 1.84 0.16
N LYS A 80 16.97 3.13 0.37
CA LYS A 80 17.78 4.22 -0.21
C LYS A 80 19.27 4.12 0.17
N GLN A 81 19.58 3.70 1.40
CA GLN A 81 20.97 3.52 1.88
C GLN A 81 21.69 2.39 1.12
N TYR A 82 20.93 1.36 0.72
CA TYR A 82 21.43 0.20 0.00
C TYR A 82 21.28 0.33 -1.52
N LYS A 83 21.00 1.53 -2.05
CA LYS A 83 20.85 1.74 -3.50
C LYS A 83 22.06 1.24 -4.31
N HIS A 84 23.27 1.35 -3.74
CA HIS A 84 24.50 0.85 -4.35
C HIS A 84 24.54 -0.69 -4.50
N LYS A 85 23.78 -1.43 -3.68
CA LYS A 85 23.64 -2.89 -3.75
C LYS A 85 22.44 -3.35 -4.59
N LEU A 86 21.49 -2.44 -4.85
CA LEU A 86 20.24 -2.71 -5.57
C LEU A 86 20.33 -2.39 -7.08
N GLY A 87 21.56 -2.22 -7.60
CA GLY A 87 21.80 -1.94 -9.01
C GLY A 87 21.65 -3.19 -9.90
N ASN A 88 21.46 -2.97 -11.20
CA ASN A 88 21.52 -4.04 -12.20
C ASN A 88 22.90 -4.69 -12.16
N LEU A 89 22.94 -6.03 -12.19
CA LEU A 89 24.16 -6.78 -12.51
C LEU A 89 24.76 -6.18 -13.78
N ARG A 90 26.00 -5.70 -13.71
CA ARG A 90 26.66 -5.22 -14.92
C ARG A 90 26.88 -6.42 -15.83
N LEU A 91 26.82 -6.21 -17.14
CA LEU A 91 27.19 -7.23 -18.13
C LEU A 91 28.56 -7.85 -17.82
N THR A 92 29.48 -7.07 -17.25
CA THR A 92 30.78 -7.53 -16.78
C THR A 92 30.71 -8.46 -15.56
N ASP A 93 29.75 -8.22 -14.65
CA ASP A 93 29.55 -9.08 -13.47
C ASP A 93 28.97 -10.44 -13.91
N ILE A 94 28.06 -10.42 -14.89
CA ILE A 94 27.49 -11.62 -15.52
C ILE A 94 28.56 -12.39 -16.30
N ALA A 95 29.31 -11.71 -17.17
CA ALA A 95 30.38 -12.34 -17.95
C ALA A 95 31.46 -12.97 -17.06
N ARG A 96 31.80 -12.33 -15.94
CA ARG A 96 32.79 -12.86 -14.99
C ARG A 96 32.28 -14.09 -14.25
N ALA A 97 30.99 -14.17 -13.95
CA ALA A 97 30.37 -15.35 -13.33
C ALA A 97 30.19 -16.53 -14.30
N ILE A 98 29.97 -16.25 -15.60
CA ILE A 98 29.86 -17.28 -16.64
C ILE A 98 31.23 -17.83 -17.03
N ASN A 99 32.26 -16.98 -17.14
CA ASN A 99 33.63 -17.39 -17.49
C ASN A 99 34.42 -18.01 -16.32
N SER A 100 33.84 -18.10 -15.12
CA SER A 100 34.46 -18.75 -13.96
C SER A 100 34.03 -20.21 -13.76
N GLN A 101 33.45 -20.85 -14.77
CA GLN A 101 33.20 -22.29 -14.83
C GLN A 101 34.18 -22.98 -15.77
#